data_AF-A0AAJ5F8H3-F1
#
_entry.id   AF-A0AAJ5F8H3-F1
#
_cell.length_a   1.000
_cell.length_b   1.000
_cell.length_c   1.000
_cell.angle_alpha   90.00
_cell.angle_beta   90.00
_cell.angle_gamma   90.00
#
_symmetry.space_group_name_H-M   'P 1'
#
loop_
_entity.id
_entity.type
_entity.pdbx_description
1 polymer ?
#
loop_
_entity_poly.entity_id
_entity_poly.type
_entity_poly.pdbx_seq_one_letter_code
_entity_poly.pdbx_strand_id
1 'polypeptide(L)'
;MAAQRTLRAGASVCPGLAKDTVGARCPRYTRAVTLSSTDLPAVRAALLAWFDRSGRALPWRVGPEGRRDPYRVWVSEVLLQQTQVSRGRVYFERFLEAFPTVQALADAPIEAVLKAWEGCGYYARARNLHKAAGVLAREGIPASYEGWRALPGVGPYTAAAVASLACGEARAVNDGNVRRVLARLHGERQPTETWVQARADELLDPSRPGAFNEGVMDLGATVCTPKAPKCGECPVWAWCAAFASGDPAAFPAPKVRAAVRDVRAVALLLGDAREAVLERRQGTLLGGLMGLPTEVVADGETERDALTRLATRLGASVTGELGTVTHGMTHRRITLTVYAGVGGPARSPVAEAALSRLDHKALALWERRRASLFAPA
;
A
#
# COMPACT_ATOMS: atom_id res chain seq x y z
N MET A 1 38.01 -2.45 -29.29
CA MET A 1 38.78 -2.19 -28.05
C MET A 1 37.88 -1.50 -27.05
N ALA A 2 37.90 -1.98 -25.82
CA ALA A 2 36.82 -1.87 -24.84
C ALA A 2 36.73 -0.50 -24.12
N ALA A 3 35.51 -0.24 -23.65
CA ALA A 3 35.02 0.96 -23.01
C ALA A 3 35.57 1.22 -21.60
N GLN A 4 35.78 2.50 -21.30
CA GLN A 4 36.01 3.03 -19.95
C GLN A 4 34.72 3.00 -19.12
N ARG A 5 34.78 2.45 -17.91
CA ARG A 5 33.76 2.62 -16.87
C ARG A 5 34.45 3.02 -15.57
N THR A 6 34.21 4.25 -15.16
CA THR A 6 34.65 4.84 -13.89
C THR A 6 33.78 4.32 -12.75
N LEU A 7 34.39 3.62 -11.79
CA LEU A 7 33.82 3.28 -10.48
C LEU A 7 34.17 4.41 -9.51
N ARG A 8 33.16 5.09 -8.96
CA ARG A 8 33.32 5.99 -7.79
C ARG A 8 33.16 5.17 -6.51
N ALA A 9 34.15 5.35 -5.63
CA ALA A 9 34.30 4.69 -4.34
C ALA A 9 33.18 5.02 -3.34
N GLY A 10 32.67 4.00 -2.65
CA GLY A 10 31.86 4.14 -1.44
C GLY A 10 32.78 4.18 -0.21
N ALA A 11 32.56 5.19 0.63
CA ALA A 11 33.36 5.47 1.83
C ALA A 11 33.22 4.37 2.89
N SER A 12 34.36 3.93 3.42
CA SER A 12 34.47 3.11 4.63
C SER A 12 34.30 3.98 5.87
N VAL A 13 33.53 3.51 6.84
CA VAL A 13 33.53 4.09 8.20
C VAL A 13 33.82 2.95 9.17
N CYS A 14 35.10 2.78 9.47
CA CYS A 14 35.61 2.16 10.68
C CYS A 14 36.76 3.06 11.14
N PRO A 15 36.63 3.80 12.26
CA PRO A 15 37.76 4.52 12.80
C PRO A 15 38.75 3.49 13.39
N GLY A 16 39.93 3.37 12.78
CA GLY A 16 41.08 2.72 13.41
C GLY A 16 41.62 1.41 12.80
N LEU A 17 41.42 1.10 11.52
CA LEU A 17 42.11 -0.03 10.86
C LEU A 17 42.80 0.41 9.56
N ALA A 18 44.09 0.11 9.46
CA ALA A 18 44.95 0.41 8.31
C ALA A 18 44.45 -0.29 7.03
N LYS A 19 44.75 0.33 5.88
CA LYS A 19 44.13 0.08 4.57
C LYS A 19 44.49 -1.24 3.87
N ASP A 20 45.29 -2.12 4.47
CA ASP A 20 45.85 -3.27 3.75
C ASP A 20 45.39 -4.61 4.34
N THR A 21 44.13 -5.00 4.10
CA THR A 21 43.71 -6.42 4.10
C THR A 21 42.49 -6.62 3.20
N VAL A 22 42.73 -6.95 1.93
CA VAL A 22 41.69 -7.57 1.08
C VAL A 22 41.61 -9.04 1.49
N GLY A 23 40.51 -9.44 2.14
CA GLY A 23 40.21 -10.85 2.40
C GLY A 23 40.23 -11.34 3.85
N ALA A 24 40.41 -10.48 4.85
CA ALA A 24 40.32 -10.88 6.26
C ALA A 24 38.89 -10.70 6.80
N ARG A 25 38.20 -11.80 7.13
CA ARG A 25 36.99 -11.78 7.97
C ARG A 25 37.37 -11.16 9.32
N CYS A 26 36.72 -10.06 9.69
CA CYS A 26 36.92 -9.42 10.99
C CYS A 26 36.59 -10.43 12.11
N PRO A 27 37.55 -10.82 12.98
CA PRO A 27 37.37 -11.92 13.93
C PRO A 27 36.59 -11.55 15.21
N ARG A 28 35.87 -10.41 15.24
CA ARG A 28 35.16 -9.92 16.43
C ARG A 28 33.64 -10.18 16.47
N TYR A 29 33.06 -10.82 15.45
CA TYR A 29 31.61 -11.01 15.34
C TYR A 29 31.17 -12.49 15.38
N THR A 30 31.88 -13.34 16.13
CA THR A 30 31.56 -14.77 16.28
C THR A 30 31.00 -15.10 17.67
N ARG A 31 30.09 -14.28 18.18
CA ARG A 31 29.14 -14.75 19.21
C ARG A 31 27.79 -14.86 18.53
N ALA A 32 27.21 -16.06 18.52
CA ALA A 32 25.82 -16.24 18.13
C ALA A 32 24.98 -15.38 19.08
N VAL A 33 24.54 -14.23 18.59
CA VAL A 33 23.64 -13.36 19.32
C VAL A 33 22.25 -13.98 19.19
N THR A 34 21.88 -14.80 20.16
CA THR A 34 20.53 -15.33 20.28
C THR A 34 19.79 -14.47 21.28
N LEU A 35 18.74 -13.78 20.82
CA LEU A 35 17.84 -13.04 21.72
C LEU A 35 17.23 -14.02 22.73
N SER A 36 17.46 -13.78 24.01
CA SER A 36 16.90 -14.56 25.10
C SER A 36 15.72 -13.82 25.76
N SER A 37 14.91 -14.54 26.54
CA SER A 37 13.81 -13.92 27.31
C SER A 37 14.31 -12.87 28.30
N THR A 38 15.53 -13.04 28.84
CA THR A 38 16.16 -12.07 29.75
C THR A 38 16.57 -10.77 29.07
N ASP A 39 16.73 -10.76 27.75
CA ASP A 39 17.06 -9.56 26.98
C ASP A 39 15.83 -8.69 26.64
N LEU A 40 14.63 -9.27 26.68
CA LEU A 40 13.41 -8.60 26.21
C LEU A 40 13.16 -7.23 26.88
N PRO A 41 13.33 -7.05 28.20
CA PRO A 41 13.18 -5.73 28.82
C PRO A 41 14.14 -4.69 28.24
N ALA A 42 15.41 -5.05 28.00
CA ALA A 42 16.41 -4.15 27.45
C ALA A 42 16.11 -3.80 25.98
N VAL A 43 15.69 -4.78 25.18
CA VAL A 43 15.26 -4.55 23.79
C VAL A 43 14.05 -3.63 23.73
N ARG A 44 13.06 -3.85 24.60
CA ARG A 44 11.87 -3.00 24.70
C ARG A 44 12.23 -1.55 25.05
N ALA A 45 13.05 -1.38 26.09
CA ALA A 45 13.52 -0.06 26.50
C ALA A 45 14.30 0.67 25.39
N ALA A 46 15.21 -0.03 24.70
CA ALA A 46 16.00 0.55 23.62
C ALA A 46 15.13 0.99 22.43
N LEU A 47 14.17 0.15 22.02
CA LEU A 47 13.25 0.46 20.93
C LEU A 47 12.34 1.64 21.29
N LEU A 48 11.72 1.63 22.47
CA LEU A 48 10.83 2.69 22.91
C LEU A 48 11.58 4.02 23.06
N ALA A 49 12.77 4.02 23.66
CA ALA A 49 13.57 5.23 23.78
C ALA A 49 13.97 5.81 22.41
N TRP A 50 14.27 4.95 21.43
CA TRP A 50 14.49 5.39 20.05
C TRP A 50 13.23 5.95 19.42
N PHE A 51 12.09 5.28 19.57
CA PHE A 51 10.81 5.72 19.02
C PHE A 51 10.37 7.08 19.60
N ASP A 52 10.58 7.30 20.91
CA ASP A 52 10.26 8.57 21.57
C ASP A 52 11.08 9.75 21.00
N ARG A 53 12.31 9.50 20.50
CA ARG A 53 13.17 10.53 19.90
C ARG A 53 13.05 10.66 18.38
N SER A 54 12.74 9.58 17.68
CA SER A 54 12.85 9.46 16.23
C SER A 54 11.53 9.11 15.53
N GLY A 55 10.48 8.88 16.30
CA GLY A 55 9.14 8.59 15.81
C GLY A 55 8.64 9.68 14.88
N ARG A 56 8.11 9.27 13.73
CA ARG A 56 7.64 10.22 12.71
C ARG A 56 6.38 10.94 13.18
N ALA A 57 6.31 12.26 12.95
CA ALA A 57 5.09 13.02 13.08
C ALA A 57 4.16 12.73 11.88
N LEU A 58 3.08 11.98 12.13
CA LEU A 58 2.10 11.58 11.12
C LEU A 58 0.70 12.02 11.55
N PRO A 59 -0.16 12.50 10.63
CA PRO A 59 -1.43 13.16 10.97
C PRO A 59 -2.48 12.23 11.62
N TRP A 60 -2.27 10.90 11.56
CA TRP A 60 -3.11 9.90 12.21
C TRP A 60 -2.61 9.47 13.60
N ARG A 61 -1.42 9.91 14.04
CA ARG A 61 -0.87 9.57 15.37
C ARG A 61 -1.41 10.43 16.51
N VAL A 62 -2.00 11.57 16.15
CA VAL A 62 -2.58 12.53 17.10
C VAL A 62 -3.99 12.85 16.61
N GLY A 63 -4.98 12.73 17.50
CA GLY A 63 -6.35 13.13 17.24
C GLY A 63 -6.60 14.60 17.60
N PRO A 64 -7.80 15.13 17.31
CA PRO A 64 -8.15 16.54 17.53
C PRO A 64 -7.97 17.00 18.98
N GLU A 65 -8.15 16.09 19.94
CA GLU A 65 -8.07 16.35 21.38
C GLU A 65 -6.70 15.97 21.98
N GLY A 66 -5.67 15.81 21.17
CA GLY A 66 -4.33 15.40 21.61
C GLY A 66 -4.19 13.91 21.96
N ARG A 67 -5.32 13.20 22.15
CA ARG A 67 -5.38 11.73 22.25
C ARG A 67 -5.56 11.05 20.89
N ARG A 68 -5.22 9.77 20.80
CA ARG A 68 -5.49 8.96 19.61
C ARG A 68 -6.99 8.74 19.44
N ASP A 69 -7.44 8.90 18.21
CA ASP A 69 -8.81 8.67 17.79
C ASP A 69 -8.89 7.33 17.04
N PRO A 70 -9.65 6.33 17.54
CA PRO A 70 -9.80 5.04 16.87
C PRO A 70 -10.29 5.15 15.42
N TYR A 71 -11.16 6.11 15.10
CA TYR A 71 -11.64 6.30 13.72
C TYR A 71 -10.50 6.72 12.79
N ARG A 72 -9.70 7.71 13.21
CA ARG A 72 -8.54 8.19 12.43
C ARG A 72 -7.47 7.11 12.28
N VAL A 73 -7.17 6.38 13.36
CA VAL A 73 -6.24 5.24 13.32
C VAL A 73 -6.76 4.21 12.31
N TRP A 74 -8.01 3.76 12.46
CA TRP A 74 -8.60 2.77 11.56
C TRP A 74 -8.57 3.19 10.08
N VAL A 75 -8.97 4.42 9.76
CA VAL A 75 -8.92 4.95 8.39
C VAL A 75 -7.48 4.95 7.86
N SER A 76 -6.50 5.39 8.65
CA SER A 76 -5.10 5.38 8.24
C SER A 76 -4.55 3.97 7.99
N GLU A 77 -4.88 3.02 8.87
CA GLU A 77 -4.44 1.62 8.75
C GLU A 77 -5.02 0.99 7.49
N VAL A 78 -6.30 1.21 7.20
CA VAL A 78 -6.92 0.71 5.96
C VAL A 78 -6.31 1.39 4.74
N LEU A 79 -6.05 2.71 4.76
CA LEU A 79 -5.42 3.43 3.65
C LEU A 79 -3.99 2.96 3.37
N LEU A 80 -3.19 2.70 4.41
CA LEU A 80 -1.77 2.37 4.32
C LEU A 80 -1.51 0.90 3.93
N GLN A 81 -2.53 0.05 3.91
CA GLN A 81 -2.42 -1.29 3.33
C GLN A 81 -1.89 -1.20 1.88
N GLN A 82 -0.68 -1.73 1.64
CA GLN A 82 -0.02 -1.72 0.34
C GLN A 82 0.11 -0.32 -0.30
N THR A 83 0.14 0.75 0.53
CA THR A 83 0.24 2.14 0.09
C THR A 83 1.38 2.84 0.84
N GLN A 84 2.24 3.56 0.11
CA GLN A 84 3.34 4.30 0.74
C GLN A 84 2.81 5.44 1.61
N VAL A 85 3.48 5.70 2.74
CA VAL A 85 3.07 6.71 3.74
C VAL A 85 2.89 8.11 3.14
N SER A 86 3.83 8.57 2.30
CA SER A 86 3.76 9.88 1.65
C SER A 86 2.48 10.06 0.83
N ARG A 87 2.05 8.99 0.17
CA ARG A 87 0.84 8.98 -0.63
C ARG A 87 -0.42 8.74 0.21
N GLY A 88 -0.31 7.90 1.24
CA GLY A 88 -1.38 7.68 2.22
C GLY A 88 -1.79 8.97 2.92
N ARG A 89 -0.84 9.88 3.19
CA ARG A 89 -1.11 11.20 3.78
C ARG A 89 -2.08 12.05 2.97
N VAL A 90 -1.85 12.18 1.67
CA VAL A 90 -2.73 12.94 0.77
C VAL A 90 -4.15 12.37 0.78
N TYR A 91 -4.28 11.04 0.76
CA TYR A 91 -5.58 10.40 0.80
C TYR A 91 -6.26 10.49 2.16
N PHE A 92 -5.49 10.41 3.24
CA PHE A 92 -6.00 10.52 4.61
C PHE A 92 -6.60 11.91 4.86
N GLU A 93 -5.88 12.97 4.48
CA GLU A 93 -6.35 14.35 4.63
C GLU A 93 -7.64 14.57 3.84
N ARG A 94 -7.65 14.23 2.54
CA ARG A 94 -8.85 14.31 1.69
C ARG A 94 -10.03 13.50 2.24
N PHE A 95 -9.77 12.29 2.75
CA PHE A 95 -10.81 11.39 3.21
C PHE A 95 -11.45 11.89 4.51
N LEU A 96 -10.67 12.41 5.45
CA LEU A 96 -11.20 12.96 6.69
C LEU A 96 -11.83 14.35 6.52
N GLU A 97 -11.45 15.11 5.50
CA GLU A 97 -12.17 16.32 5.11
C GLU A 97 -13.60 15.97 4.63
N ALA A 98 -13.72 14.93 3.79
CA ALA A 98 -15.03 14.47 3.31
C ALA A 98 -15.85 13.77 4.40
N PHE A 99 -15.20 12.96 5.24
CA PHE A 99 -15.85 12.11 6.24
C PHE A 99 -15.15 12.26 7.60
N PRO A 100 -15.43 13.33 8.35
CA PRO A 100 -14.72 13.64 9.60
C PRO A 100 -15.06 12.68 10.74
N THR A 101 -16.18 11.95 10.66
CA THR A 101 -16.66 11.02 11.69
C THR A 101 -17.11 9.70 11.08
N VAL A 102 -17.22 8.66 11.91
CA VAL A 102 -17.84 7.37 11.53
C VAL A 102 -19.24 7.58 10.97
N GLN A 103 -20.04 8.46 11.60
CA GLN A 103 -21.40 8.74 11.17
C GLN A 103 -21.43 9.38 9.77
N ALA A 104 -20.59 10.39 9.53
CA ALA A 104 -20.48 11.03 8.22
C ALA A 104 -20.06 10.04 7.12
N LEU A 105 -19.16 9.10 7.45
CA LEU A 105 -18.79 8.03 6.52
C LEU A 105 -19.94 7.05 6.27
N ALA A 106 -20.66 6.64 7.32
CA ALA A 106 -21.75 5.69 7.23
C ALA A 106 -22.94 6.22 6.40
N ASP A 107 -23.28 7.50 6.59
CA ASP A 107 -24.41 8.14 5.91
C ASP A 107 -24.11 8.53 4.46
N ALA A 108 -22.83 8.57 4.07
CA ALA A 108 -22.44 8.93 2.73
C ALA A 108 -22.85 7.86 1.69
N PRO A 109 -23.26 8.28 0.48
CA PRO A 109 -23.43 7.34 -0.62
C PRO A 109 -22.08 6.72 -1.01
N ILE A 110 -22.09 5.45 -1.40
CA ILE A 110 -20.86 4.71 -1.71
C ILE A 110 -20.05 5.35 -2.85
N GLU A 111 -20.72 6.03 -3.78
CA GLU A 111 -20.12 6.80 -4.87
C GLU A 111 -19.21 7.90 -4.35
N ALA A 112 -19.66 8.66 -3.34
CA ALA A 112 -18.87 9.72 -2.71
C ALA A 112 -17.64 9.14 -1.99
N VAL A 113 -17.80 8.00 -1.31
CA VAL A 113 -16.68 7.30 -0.66
C VAL A 113 -15.66 6.80 -1.67
N LEU A 114 -16.11 6.20 -2.78
CA LEU A 114 -15.23 5.76 -3.86
C LEU A 114 -14.52 6.94 -4.55
N LYS A 115 -15.20 8.10 -4.65
CA LYS A 115 -14.62 9.34 -5.17
C LYS A 115 -13.54 9.88 -4.24
N ALA A 116 -13.80 9.95 -2.94
CA ALA A 116 -12.78 10.30 -1.95
C ALA A 116 -11.62 9.28 -1.88
N TRP A 117 -11.83 8.04 -2.33
CA TRP A 117 -10.80 7.00 -2.46
C TRP A 117 -10.09 6.98 -3.82
N GLU A 118 -10.54 7.81 -4.77
CA GLU A 118 -10.11 7.79 -6.16
C GLU A 118 -8.58 7.88 -6.28
N GLY A 119 -8.02 6.97 -7.07
CA GLY A 119 -6.59 6.86 -7.29
C GLY A 119 -5.88 5.99 -6.27
N CYS A 120 -6.34 5.84 -5.03
CA CYS A 120 -5.64 5.10 -3.97
C CYS A 120 -5.45 3.61 -4.32
N GLY A 121 -6.34 3.03 -5.13
CA GLY A 121 -6.30 1.62 -5.52
C GLY A 121 -6.87 0.69 -4.45
N TYR A 122 -7.04 -0.60 -4.80
CA TYR A 122 -7.66 -1.61 -3.95
C TYR A 122 -9.03 -1.17 -3.39
N TYR A 123 -9.95 -0.81 -4.28
CA TYR A 123 -11.25 -0.20 -3.94
C TYR A 123 -12.19 -1.10 -3.13
N ALA A 124 -11.91 -2.40 -3.02
CA ALA A 124 -12.58 -3.27 -2.06
C ALA A 124 -12.37 -2.80 -0.61
N ARG A 125 -11.21 -2.18 -0.30
CA ARG A 125 -10.96 -1.57 1.01
C ARG A 125 -11.95 -0.46 1.33
N ALA A 126 -12.16 0.47 0.39
CA ALA A 126 -13.12 1.56 0.55
C ALA A 126 -14.55 1.05 0.80
N ARG A 127 -14.98 0.04 0.02
CA ARG A 127 -16.31 -0.57 0.18
C ARG A 127 -16.46 -1.28 1.52
N ASN A 128 -15.44 -2.01 1.95
CA ASN A 128 -15.48 -2.69 3.25
C ASN A 128 -15.42 -1.69 4.42
N LEU A 129 -14.61 -0.63 4.29
CA LEU A 129 -14.55 0.48 5.24
C LEU A 129 -15.93 1.12 5.39
N HIS A 130 -16.61 1.42 4.28
CA HIS A 130 -17.98 1.97 4.30
C HIS A 130 -18.99 1.04 4.97
N LYS A 131 -18.98 -0.26 4.63
CA LYS A 131 -19.83 -1.26 5.28
C LYS A 131 -19.59 -1.35 6.79
N ALA A 132 -18.32 -1.38 7.20
CA ALA A 132 -17.93 -1.41 8.60
C ALA A 132 -18.32 -0.11 9.32
N ALA A 133 -18.22 1.05 8.67
CA ALA A 133 -18.68 2.32 9.24
C ALA A 133 -20.18 2.28 9.53
N GLY A 134 -20.98 1.67 8.65
CA GLY A 134 -22.41 1.45 8.91
C GLY A 134 -22.70 0.58 10.15
N VAL A 135 -21.85 -0.42 10.44
CA VAL A 135 -21.95 -1.22 11.67
C VAL A 135 -21.58 -0.35 12.88
N LEU A 136 -20.43 0.34 12.81
CA LEU A 136 -19.94 1.20 13.88
C LEU A 136 -20.88 2.37 14.22
N ALA A 137 -21.57 2.93 13.23
CA ALA A 137 -22.56 3.99 13.43
C ALA A 137 -23.77 3.52 14.27
N ARG A 138 -24.14 2.23 14.16
CA ARG A 138 -25.26 1.66 14.92
C ARG A 138 -24.83 1.10 16.28
N GLU A 139 -23.68 0.46 16.33
CA GLU A 139 -23.24 -0.35 17.49
C GLU A 139 -22.17 0.37 18.34
N GLY A 140 -21.63 1.49 17.85
CA GLY A 140 -20.53 2.21 18.48
C GLY A 140 -19.15 1.67 18.09
N ILE A 141 -18.12 2.42 18.47
CA ILE A 141 -16.72 2.05 18.22
C ILE A 141 -16.29 1.01 19.28
N PRO A 142 -15.83 -0.20 18.88
CA PRO A 142 -15.40 -1.21 19.84
C PRO A 142 -14.06 -0.81 20.48
N ALA A 143 -13.88 -1.23 21.74
CA ALA A 143 -12.65 -1.02 22.51
C ALA A 143 -11.72 -2.24 22.51
N SER A 144 -12.06 -3.33 21.82
CA SER A 144 -11.33 -4.60 21.85
C SER A 144 -10.96 -5.12 20.47
N TYR A 145 -9.88 -5.88 20.41
CA TYR A 145 -9.42 -6.61 19.22
C TYR A 145 -10.54 -7.42 18.58
N GLU A 146 -11.30 -8.21 19.38
CA GLU A 146 -12.37 -9.05 18.86
C GLU A 146 -13.50 -8.22 18.24
N GLY A 147 -13.85 -7.09 18.87
CA GLY A 147 -14.85 -6.17 18.33
C GLY A 147 -14.41 -5.58 16.98
N TRP A 148 -13.16 -5.14 16.86
CA TRP A 148 -12.61 -4.68 15.58
C TRP A 148 -12.54 -5.82 14.55
N ARG A 149 -12.13 -7.02 14.96
CA ARG A 149 -11.92 -8.17 14.08
C ARG A 149 -13.21 -8.69 13.45
N ALA A 150 -14.35 -8.50 14.12
CA ALA A 150 -15.68 -8.84 13.63
C ALA A 150 -16.15 -7.95 12.47
N LEU A 151 -15.55 -6.78 12.26
CA LEU A 151 -16.00 -5.81 11.25
C LEU A 151 -15.65 -6.25 9.82
N PRO A 152 -16.50 -5.91 8.82
CA PRO A 152 -16.24 -6.17 7.42
C PRO A 152 -14.88 -5.63 6.93
N GLY A 153 -14.05 -6.52 6.40
CA GLY A 153 -12.73 -6.17 5.84
C GLY A 153 -11.66 -5.81 6.88
N VAL A 154 -11.94 -5.95 8.18
CA VAL A 154 -10.93 -5.79 9.23
C VAL A 154 -10.28 -7.14 9.52
N GLY A 155 -9.06 -7.31 9.03
CA GLY A 155 -8.24 -8.51 9.29
C GLY A 155 -7.48 -8.44 10.62
N PRO A 156 -6.72 -9.50 10.99
CA PRO A 156 -5.96 -9.57 12.23
C PRO A 156 -5.03 -8.37 12.45
N TYR A 157 -4.29 -7.96 11.41
CA TYR A 157 -3.39 -6.81 11.48
C TYR A 157 -4.13 -5.52 11.86
N THR A 158 -5.19 -5.17 11.13
CA THR A 158 -5.92 -3.91 11.36
C THR A 158 -6.63 -3.93 12.72
N ALA A 159 -7.19 -5.06 13.13
CA ALA A 159 -7.77 -5.21 14.48
C ALA A 159 -6.71 -4.99 15.57
N ALA A 160 -5.55 -5.63 15.47
CA ALA A 160 -4.45 -5.46 16.42
C ALA A 160 -3.90 -4.02 16.43
N ALA A 161 -3.81 -3.40 15.25
CA ALA A 161 -3.35 -2.03 15.12
C ALA A 161 -4.31 -1.07 15.83
N VAL A 162 -5.61 -1.10 15.54
CA VAL A 162 -6.54 -0.16 16.18
C VAL A 162 -6.67 -0.44 17.69
N ALA A 163 -6.76 -1.71 18.10
CA ALA A 163 -6.86 -2.07 19.51
C ALA A 163 -5.63 -1.64 20.32
N SER A 164 -4.41 -1.86 19.81
CA SER A 164 -3.19 -1.47 20.53
C SER A 164 -2.90 0.01 20.47
N LEU A 165 -3.12 0.66 19.32
CA LEU A 165 -2.77 2.06 19.10
C LEU A 165 -3.78 3.00 19.77
N ALA A 166 -5.08 2.73 19.64
CA ALA A 166 -6.11 3.64 20.11
C ALA A 166 -6.74 3.18 21.44
N CYS A 167 -6.78 1.88 21.71
CA CYS A 167 -7.47 1.34 22.90
C CYS A 167 -6.51 0.82 23.98
N GLY A 168 -5.20 0.78 23.71
CA GLY A 168 -4.18 0.34 24.67
C GLY A 168 -4.16 -1.17 24.92
N GLU A 169 -4.86 -1.99 24.13
CA GLU A 169 -4.84 -3.44 24.28
C GLU A 169 -3.45 -4.00 23.90
N ALA A 170 -2.90 -4.88 24.74
CA ALA A 170 -1.61 -5.51 24.48
C ALA A 170 -1.70 -6.59 23.37
N ARG A 171 -1.79 -6.13 22.12
CA ARG A 171 -1.83 -6.97 20.91
C ARG A 171 -0.74 -6.56 19.94
N ALA A 172 0.11 -7.50 19.53
CA ALA A 172 1.17 -7.21 18.60
C ALA A 172 0.64 -7.16 17.17
N VAL A 173 1.12 -6.18 16.40
CA VAL A 173 0.82 -6.12 14.96
C VAL A 173 1.82 -6.95 14.18
N ASN A 174 1.36 -7.56 13.08
CA ASN A 174 2.22 -8.27 12.14
C ASN A 174 2.01 -7.72 10.71
N ASP A 175 2.91 -6.82 10.28
CA ASP A 175 3.00 -6.35 8.90
C ASP A 175 4.33 -6.78 8.25
N GLY A 176 4.54 -6.37 7.00
CA GLY A 176 5.78 -6.65 6.28
C GLY A 176 7.04 -6.02 6.91
N ASN A 177 6.89 -4.94 7.70
CA ASN A 177 7.99 -4.31 8.43
C ASN A 177 8.34 -5.12 9.67
N VAL A 178 7.36 -5.44 10.52
CA VAL A 178 7.51 -6.28 11.70
C VAL A 178 8.09 -7.64 11.33
N ARG A 179 7.50 -8.31 10.32
CA ARG A 179 8.03 -9.58 9.80
C ARG A 179 9.51 -9.51 9.48
N ARG A 180 9.95 -8.44 8.81
CA ARG A 180 11.37 -8.27 8.43
C ARG A 180 12.26 -7.98 9.64
N VAL A 181 11.82 -7.12 10.55
CA VAL A 181 12.56 -6.81 11.78
C VAL A 181 12.75 -8.08 12.62
N LEU A 182 11.67 -8.83 12.88
CA LEU A 182 11.73 -10.07 13.66
C LEU A 182 12.55 -11.16 12.98
N ALA A 183 12.38 -11.34 11.66
CA ALA A 183 13.20 -12.27 10.89
C ALA A 183 14.70 -11.97 11.05
N ARG A 184 15.10 -10.70 11.01
CA ARG A 184 16.49 -10.29 11.17
C ARG A 184 16.97 -10.41 12.61
N LEU A 185 16.15 -10.01 13.57
CA LEU A 185 16.48 -10.07 14.98
C LEU A 185 16.81 -11.52 15.40
N HIS A 186 16.01 -12.49 14.94
CA HIS A 186 16.19 -13.91 15.24
C HIS A 186 17.00 -14.69 14.20
N GLY A 187 17.41 -14.10 13.08
CA GLY A 187 18.12 -14.81 12.01
C GLY A 187 17.26 -15.87 11.31
N GLU A 188 15.94 -15.65 11.23
CA GLU A 188 14.99 -16.55 10.59
C GLU A 188 14.86 -16.24 9.09
N ARG A 189 15.22 -17.20 8.23
CA ARG A 189 15.20 -17.03 6.77
C ARG A 189 13.80 -17.18 6.19
N GLN A 190 12.98 -18.07 6.73
CA GLN A 190 11.68 -18.42 6.17
C GLN A 190 10.56 -18.29 7.22
N PRO A 191 10.35 -17.08 7.78
CA PRO A 191 9.40 -16.91 8.87
C PRO A 191 7.97 -17.14 8.36
N THR A 192 7.27 -18.09 8.99
CA THR A 192 5.83 -18.33 8.81
C THR A 192 5.02 -17.25 9.53
N GLU A 193 3.78 -17.01 9.11
CA GLU A 193 2.93 -16.01 9.79
C GLU A 193 2.71 -16.34 11.28
N THR A 194 2.57 -17.63 11.62
CA THR A 194 2.44 -18.08 13.02
C THR A 194 3.69 -17.83 13.83
N TRP A 195 4.88 -18.06 13.26
CA TRP A 195 6.15 -17.77 13.91
C TRP A 195 6.31 -16.26 14.14
N VAL A 196 5.97 -15.44 13.14
CA VAL A 196 6.09 -13.97 13.26
C VAL A 196 5.16 -13.46 14.36
N GLN A 197 3.91 -13.92 14.37
CA GLN A 197 2.95 -13.50 15.39
C GLN A 197 3.42 -13.89 16.80
N ALA A 198 3.88 -15.13 17.00
CA ALA A 198 4.38 -15.59 18.30
C ALA A 198 5.57 -14.76 18.80
N ARG A 199 6.52 -14.42 17.91
CA ARG A 199 7.66 -13.57 18.25
C ARG A 199 7.26 -12.11 18.49
N ALA A 200 6.27 -11.61 17.76
CA ALA A 200 5.74 -10.26 17.95
C ALA A 200 5.04 -10.16 19.32
N ASP A 201 4.21 -11.13 19.69
CA ASP A 201 3.51 -11.19 20.97
C ASP A 201 4.49 -11.31 22.15
N GLU A 202 5.52 -12.15 22.01
CA GLU A 202 6.59 -12.29 23.02
C GLU A 202 7.39 -10.99 23.21
N LEU A 203 7.69 -10.29 22.13
CA LEU A 203 8.52 -9.09 22.16
C LEU A 203 7.74 -7.84 22.62
N LEU A 204 6.42 -7.80 22.40
CA LEU A 204 5.56 -6.65 22.71
C LEU A 204 5.76 -6.13 24.14
N ASP A 205 5.85 -4.82 24.29
CA ASP A 205 5.77 -4.19 25.60
C ASP A 205 4.29 -4.05 26.03
N PRO A 206 3.85 -4.71 27.12
CA PRO A 206 2.45 -4.68 27.53
C PRO A 206 2.04 -3.34 28.16
N SER A 207 2.98 -2.51 28.61
CA SER A 207 2.70 -1.21 29.23
C SER A 207 2.50 -0.09 28.19
N ARG A 208 3.15 -0.22 27.02
CA ARG A 208 3.10 0.74 25.93
C ARG A 208 2.87 0.05 24.57
N PRO A 209 1.82 -0.79 24.40
CA PRO A 209 1.71 -1.66 23.24
C PRO A 209 1.59 -0.89 21.93
N GLY A 210 0.83 0.21 21.92
CA GLY A 210 0.70 1.05 20.74
C GLY A 210 2.03 1.70 20.30
N ALA A 211 2.74 2.33 21.24
CA ALA A 211 4.05 2.94 20.96
C ALA A 211 5.09 1.89 20.56
N PHE A 212 5.04 0.70 21.16
CA PHE A 212 5.91 -0.41 20.82
C PHE A 212 5.68 -0.89 19.38
N ASN A 213 4.42 -1.17 19.01
CA ASN A 213 4.03 -1.59 17.67
C ASN A 213 4.50 -0.57 16.61
N GLU A 214 4.26 0.71 16.84
CA GLU A 214 4.76 1.76 15.95
C GLU A 214 6.27 1.88 15.94
N GLY A 215 6.95 1.66 17.07
CA GLY A 215 8.40 1.60 17.15
C GLY A 215 8.96 0.53 16.22
N VAL A 216 8.40 -0.68 16.23
CA VAL A 216 8.84 -1.75 15.32
C VAL A 216 8.52 -1.42 13.86
N MET A 217 7.33 -0.88 13.59
CA MET A 217 6.93 -0.46 12.24
C MET A 217 7.83 0.66 11.68
N ASP A 218 8.12 1.70 12.46
CA ASP A 218 9.00 2.81 12.09
C ASP A 218 10.43 2.32 11.92
N LEU A 219 10.91 1.43 12.81
CA LEU A 219 12.22 0.81 12.69
C LEU A 219 12.36 0.08 11.35
N GLY A 220 11.39 -0.77 11.01
CA GLY A 220 11.36 -1.46 9.73
C GLY A 220 11.30 -0.49 8.55
N ALA A 221 10.47 0.55 8.64
CA ALA A 221 10.27 1.50 7.56
C ALA A 221 11.49 2.39 7.27
N THR A 222 12.29 2.74 8.28
CA THR A 222 13.29 3.82 8.18
C THR A 222 14.74 3.38 8.39
N VAL A 223 14.97 2.32 9.18
CA VAL A 223 16.32 1.86 9.57
C VAL A 223 16.57 0.44 9.06
N CYS A 224 15.71 -0.50 9.45
CA CYS A 224 15.78 -1.91 9.07
C CYS A 224 15.08 -2.12 7.71
N THR A 225 15.53 -1.40 6.68
CA THR A 225 14.94 -1.36 5.34
C THR A 225 15.19 -2.66 4.54
N PRO A 226 14.39 -2.98 3.52
CA PRO A 226 14.58 -4.20 2.72
C PRO A 226 15.96 -4.30 2.06
N LYS A 227 16.46 -3.18 1.54
CA LYS A 227 17.78 -3.07 0.90
C LYS A 227 18.63 -2.08 1.68
N ALA A 228 19.90 -2.42 1.94
CA ALA A 228 20.86 -1.60 2.67
C ALA A 228 20.31 -1.10 4.03
N PRO A 229 20.03 -2.02 4.99
CA PRO A 229 19.61 -1.62 6.33
C PRO A 229 20.71 -0.82 7.04
N LYS A 230 20.32 0.20 7.78
CA LYS A 230 21.22 1.09 8.51
C LYS A 230 21.55 0.52 9.89
N CYS A 231 22.23 -0.62 9.93
CA CYS A 231 22.46 -1.36 11.18
C CYS A 231 23.20 -0.54 12.25
N GLY A 232 24.09 0.38 11.88
CA GLY A 232 24.76 1.28 12.82
C GLY A 232 23.85 2.30 13.52
N GLU A 233 22.67 2.57 12.95
CA GLU A 233 21.64 3.44 13.54
C GLU A 233 20.55 2.65 14.30
N CYS A 234 20.60 1.32 14.26
CA CYS A 234 19.52 0.47 14.77
C CYS A 234 19.59 0.33 16.30
N PRO A 235 18.56 0.72 17.07
CA PRO A 235 18.61 0.68 18.54
C PRO A 235 18.76 -0.73 19.13
N VAL A 236 18.47 -1.77 18.34
CA VAL A 236 18.47 -3.17 18.77
C VAL A 236 19.55 -4.00 18.06
N TRP A 237 20.56 -3.36 17.45
CA TRP A 237 21.61 -4.05 16.68
C TRP A 237 22.38 -5.08 17.52
N ALA A 238 22.57 -4.80 18.81
CA ALA A 238 23.34 -5.64 19.73
C ALA A 238 22.70 -7.03 19.95
N TRP A 239 21.39 -7.16 19.71
CA TRP A 239 20.63 -8.42 19.83
C TRP A 239 20.29 -9.06 18.48
N CYS A 240 20.77 -8.50 17.36
CA CYS A 240 20.33 -8.90 16.03
C CYS A 240 21.22 -10.00 15.44
N ALA A 241 20.69 -11.22 15.37
CA ALA A 241 21.38 -12.37 14.78
C ALA A 241 21.76 -12.13 13.30
N ALA A 242 20.91 -11.46 12.51
CA ALA A 242 21.21 -11.16 11.11
C ALA A 242 22.26 -10.05 10.95
N PHE A 243 22.45 -9.17 11.94
CA PHE A 243 23.59 -8.27 11.94
C PHE A 243 24.88 -9.02 12.28
N ALA A 244 24.85 -9.89 13.30
CA ALA A 244 25.98 -10.73 13.70
C ALA A 244 26.44 -11.68 12.58
N SER A 245 25.53 -12.11 11.69
CA SER A 245 25.87 -12.94 10.52
C SER A 245 26.66 -12.21 9.43
N GLY A 246 26.70 -10.87 9.47
CA GLY A 246 27.34 -10.02 8.45
C GLY A 246 26.51 -9.79 7.18
N ASP A 247 25.36 -10.45 7.02
CA ASP A 247 24.46 -10.25 5.87
C ASP A 247 22.98 -10.14 6.31
N PRO A 248 22.57 -9.00 6.86
CA PRO A 248 21.17 -8.78 7.26
C PRO A 248 20.19 -8.73 6.09
N ALA A 249 20.67 -8.51 4.85
CA ALA A 249 19.82 -8.45 3.67
C ALA A 249 19.36 -9.84 3.21
N ALA A 250 20.04 -10.91 3.64
CA ALA A 250 19.62 -12.29 3.40
C ALA A 250 18.37 -12.72 4.18
N PHE A 251 17.87 -11.89 5.11
CA PHE A 251 16.74 -12.19 5.99
C PHE A 251 15.61 -11.14 5.87
N PRO A 252 14.35 -11.57 5.72
CA PRO A 252 13.94 -12.92 5.33
C PRO A 252 14.34 -13.21 3.86
N ALA A 253 14.40 -14.48 3.49
CA ALA A 253 14.63 -14.88 2.11
C ALA A 253 13.55 -14.29 1.18
N PRO A 254 13.92 -13.86 -0.04
CA PRO A 254 12.96 -13.32 -1.01
C PRO A 254 11.84 -14.33 -1.31
N LYS A 255 10.59 -13.86 -1.33
CA LYS A 255 9.46 -14.67 -1.83
C LYS A 255 9.49 -14.70 -3.36
N VAL A 256 9.30 -15.89 -3.94
CA VAL A 256 9.04 -16.03 -5.38
C VAL A 256 7.73 -15.32 -5.70
N ARG A 257 7.74 -14.43 -6.70
CA ARG A 257 6.55 -13.70 -7.13
C ARG A 257 5.81 -14.52 -8.18
N ALA A 258 4.49 -14.63 -8.04
CA ALA A 258 3.64 -15.21 -9.08
C ALA A 258 3.79 -14.42 -10.39
N ALA A 259 3.64 -15.11 -11.52
CA ALA A 259 3.64 -14.48 -12.83
C ALA A 259 2.50 -13.46 -12.95
N VAL A 260 2.78 -12.33 -13.60
CA VAL A 260 1.78 -11.31 -13.90
C VAL A 260 0.99 -11.76 -15.12
N ARG A 261 -0.33 -11.78 -15.03
CA ARG A 261 -1.20 -12.09 -16.17
C ARG A 261 -1.39 -10.86 -17.06
N ASP A 262 -1.02 -10.95 -18.33
CA ASP A 262 -1.34 -9.91 -19.31
C ASP A 262 -2.81 -10.03 -19.76
N VAL A 263 -3.49 -8.88 -19.88
CA VAL A 263 -4.89 -8.76 -20.30
C VAL A 263 -4.95 -7.69 -21.37
N ARG A 264 -5.46 -8.05 -22.56
CA ARG A 264 -5.76 -7.10 -23.64
C ARG A 264 -7.23 -6.71 -23.61
N ALA A 265 -7.51 -5.45 -23.82
CA ALA A 265 -8.87 -4.92 -23.84
C ALA A 265 -8.98 -3.74 -24.81
N VAL A 266 -10.19 -3.46 -25.26
CA VAL A 266 -10.53 -2.25 -26.02
C VAL A 266 -11.52 -1.39 -25.23
N ALA A 267 -11.41 -0.08 -25.34
CA ALA A 267 -12.38 0.87 -24.79
C ALA A 267 -12.90 1.82 -25.87
N LEU A 268 -14.15 2.26 -25.70
CA LEU A 268 -14.77 3.26 -26.56
C LEU A 268 -15.06 4.53 -25.77
N LEU A 269 -14.44 5.64 -26.17
CA LEU A 269 -14.71 6.96 -25.65
C LEU A 269 -15.81 7.63 -26.50
N LEU A 270 -16.96 7.87 -25.87
CA LEU A 270 -18.10 8.56 -26.45
C LEU A 270 -18.33 9.86 -25.66
N GLY A 271 -17.83 10.98 -26.17
CA GLY A 271 -17.77 12.27 -25.46
C GLY A 271 -16.33 12.75 -25.27
N ASP A 272 -16.03 13.36 -24.13
CA ASP A 272 -14.72 13.93 -23.82
C ASP A 272 -14.36 13.84 -22.32
N ALA A 273 -13.34 14.58 -21.89
CA ALA A 273 -12.89 14.58 -20.49
C ALA A 273 -13.85 15.29 -19.51
N ARG A 274 -14.89 15.97 -20.00
CA ARG A 274 -15.92 16.62 -19.17
C ARG A 274 -17.15 15.74 -19.07
N GLU A 275 -17.65 15.24 -20.20
CA GLU A 275 -18.83 14.37 -20.26
C GLU A 275 -18.59 13.19 -21.20
N ALA A 276 -18.72 11.98 -20.66
CA ALA A 276 -18.52 10.74 -21.41
C ALA A 276 -19.57 9.69 -21.04
N VAL A 277 -19.83 8.75 -21.95
CA VAL A 277 -20.52 7.51 -21.58
C VAL A 277 -19.63 6.74 -20.61
N LEU A 278 -20.19 6.40 -19.45
CA LEU A 278 -19.50 5.67 -18.38
C LEU A 278 -20.35 4.50 -17.91
N GLU A 279 -19.70 3.38 -17.61
CA GLU A 279 -20.35 2.18 -17.09
C GLU A 279 -19.84 1.85 -15.69
N ARG A 280 -20.76 1.44 -14.81
CA ARG A 280 -20.38 0.93 -13.50
C ARG A 280 -19.77 -0.46 -13.65
N ARG A 281 -18.51 -0.59 -13.24
CA ARG A 281 -17.77 -1.86 -13.28
C ARG A 281 -18.32 -2.82 -12.23
N GLN A 282 -18.59 -4.06 -12.66
CA GLN A 282 -19.05 -5.14 -11.80
C GLN A 282 -17.90 -6.08 -11.40
N GLY A 283 -18.10 -6.86 -10.34
CA GLY A 283 -17.14 -7.89 -9.90
C GLY A 283 -15.97 -7.37 -9.06
N THR A 284 -14.88 -8.14 -9.03
CA THR A 284 -13.75 -7.89 -8.12
C THR A 284 -12.79 -6.83 -8.64
N LEU A 285 -12.57 -6.77 -9.96
CA LEU A 285 -11.64 -5.85 -10.60
C LEU A 285 -12.29 -4.48 -10.75
N LEU A 286 -11.79 -3.49 -10.00
CA LEU A 286 -12.29 -2.10 -10.04
C LEU A 286 -13.80 -1.97 -9.76
N GLY A 287 -14.40 -2.99 -9.12
CA GLY A 287 -15.85 -3.05 -8.92
C GLY A 287 -16.40 -1.85 -8.17
N GLY A 288 -17.56 -1.37 -8.59
CA GLY A 288 -18.24 -0.19 -8.03
C GLY A 288 -17.78 1.14 -8.63
N LEU A 289 -16.61 1.20 -9.27
CA LEU A 289 -16.18 2.40 -9.99
C LEU A 289 -16.93 2.57 -11.30
N MET A 290 -16.97 3.81 -11.77
CA MET A 290 -17.32 4.12 -13.14
C MET A 290 -16.06 3.97 -14.02
N GLY A 291 -16.25 3.74 -15.31
CA GLY A 291 -15.16 3.70 -16.26
C GLY A 291 -15.67 3.80 -17.69
N LEU A 292 -14.75 3.97 -18.63
CA LEU A 292 -15.10 3.90 -20.04
C LEU A 292 -15.64 2.50 -20.36
N PRO A 293 -16.68 2.38 -21.21
CA PRO A 293 -17.11 1.10 -21.73
C PRO A 293 -15.91 0.33 -22.29
N THR A 294 -15.72 -0.90 -21.81
CA THR A 294 -14.53 -1.71 -22.07
C THR A 294 -14.94 -3.15 -22.38
N GLU A 295 -14.31 -3.77 -23.38
CA GLU A 295 -14.39 -5.21 -23.63
C GLU A 295 -13.00 -5.84 -23.53
N VAL A 296 -12.91 -6.99 -22.86
CA VAL A 296 -11.69 -7.79 -22.86
C VAL A 296 -11.61 -8.53 -24.18
N VAL A 297 -10.41 -8.59 -24.77
CA VAL A 297 -10.14 -9.40 -25.96
C VAL A 297 -9.96 -10.85 -25.51
N ALA A 298 -10.87 -11.73 -25.93
CA ALA A 298 -10.83 -13.13 -25.57
C ALA A 298 -9.67 -13.88 -26.25
N ASP A 299 -9.39 -15.09 -25.78
CA ASP A 299 -8.37 -15.95 -26.41
C ASP A 299 -8.83 -16.34 -27.81
N GLY A 300 -7.96 -16.18 -28.80
CA GLY A 300 -8.28 -16.38 -30.22
C GLY A 300 -9.04 -15.23 -30.88
N GLU A 301 -9.39 -14.18 -30.14
CA GLU A 301 -10.11 -13.00 -30.64
C GLU A 301 -9.15 -11.87 -31.07
N THR A 302 -9.52 -11.11 -32.11
CA THR A 302 -8.82 -9.88 -32.50
C THR A 302 -9.35 -8.65 -31.74
N GLU A 303 -8.57 -7.57 -31.67
CA GLU A 303 -9.05 -6.31 -31.08
C GLU A 303 -10.25 -5.73 -31.83
N ARG A 304 -10.34 -5.96 -33.15
CA ARG A 304 -11.45 -5.51 -33.98
C ARG A 304 -12.75 -6.23 -33.63
N ASP A 305 -12.70 -7.52 -33.32
CA ASP A 305 -13.88 -8.30 -32.94
C ASP A 305 -14.45 -7.78 -31.61
N ALA A 306 -13.58 -7.60 -30.61
CA ALA A 306 -13.96 -7.04 -29.32
C ALA A 306 -14.52 -5.61 -29.45
N LEU A 307 -13.92 -4.79 -30.32
CA LEU A 307 -14.38 -3.42 -30.59
C LEU A 307 -15.74 -3.40 -31.28
N THR A 308 -15.97 -4.31 -32.24
CA THR A 308 -17.25 -4.44 -32.94
C THR A 308 -18.36 -4.87 -31.98
N ARG A 309 -18.06 -5.81 -31.07
CA ARG A 309 -18.98 -6.21 -29.99
C ARG A 309 -19.30 -5.02 -29.08
N LEU A 310 -18.30 -4.26 -28.66
CA LEU A 310 -18.47 -3.08 -27.81
C LEU A 310 -19.33 -2.00 -28.49
N ALA A 311 -19.02 -1.65 -29.73
CA ALA A 311 -19.75 -0.64 -30.50
C ALA A 311 -21.21 -1.03 -30.73
N THR A 312 -21.46 -2.30 -31.09
CA THR A 312 -22.81 -2.85 -31.25
C THR A 312 -23.58 -2.81 -29.93
N ARG A 313 -22.97 -3.24 -28.83
CA ARG A 313 -23.59 -3.23 -27.48
C ARG A 313 -24.02 -1.83 -27.05
N LEU A 314 -23.27 -0.82 -27.45
CA LEU A 314 -23.55 0.57 -27.11
C LEU A 314 -24.46 1.27 -28.13
N GLY A 315 -24.68 0.71 -29.33
CA GLY A 315 -25.33 1.45 -30.42
C GLY A 315 -24.51 2.67 -30.87
N ALA A 316 -23.19 2.53 -30.92
CA ALA A 316 -22.25 3.59 -31.25
C ALA A 316 -21.47 3.30 -32.53
N SER A 317 -20.95 4.34 -33.18
CA SER A 317 -20.09 4.23 -34.35
C SER A 317 -18.66 4.65 -34.01
N VAL A 318 -17.68 3.83 -34.37
CA VAL A 318 -16.26 4.11 -34.13
C VAL A 318 -15.74 5.09 -35.18
N THR A 319 -15.08 6.16 -34.74
CA THR A 319 -14.51 7.19 -35.62
C THR A 319 -13.00 7.10 -35.78
N GLY A 320 -12.30 6.37 -34.89
CA GLY A 320 -10.88 6.08 -35.05
C GLY A 320 -10.17 5.77 -33.74
N GLU A 321 -8.93 5.33 -33.84
CA GLU A 321 -8.08 5.02 -32.67
C GLU A 321 -7.53 6.29 -32.01
N LEU A 322 -7.51 6.33 -30.69
CA LEU A 322 -6.86 7.37 -29.88
C LEU A 322 -5.48 6.94 -29.39
N GLY A 323 -5.28 5.63 -29.22
CA GLY A 323 -4.01 5.00 -28.87
C GLY A 323 -4.15 4.01 -27.71
N THR A 324 -3.01 3.50 -27.25
CA THR A 324 -2.95 2.43 -26.25
C THR A 324 -2.42 2.93 -24.91
N VAL A 325 -3.00 2.46 -23.80
CA VAL A 325 -2.50 2.69 -22.44
C VAL A 325 -2.23 1.37 -21.73
N THR A 326 -1.10 1.32 -21.03
CA THR A 326 -0.74 0.17 -20.18
C THR A 326 -0.89 0.52 -18.70
N HIS A 327 -1.50 -0.39 -17.94
CA HIS A 327 -1.70 -0.26 -16.50
C HIS A 327 -1.31 -1.55 -15.77
N GLY A 328 -0.23 -1.47 -14.99
CA GLY A 328 0.24 -2.56 -14.14
C GLY A 328 -0.48 -2.59 -12.79
N MET A 329 -0.90 -3.77 -12.38
CA MET A 329 -1.43 -4.12 -11.07
C MET A 329 -0.60 -5.27 -10.48
N THR A 330 -0.86 -5.65 -9.23
CA THR A 330 -0.07 -6.66 -8.50
C THR A 330 -0.02 -8.02 -9.18
N HIS A 331 -1.12 -8.44 -9.81
CA HIS A 331 -1.22 -9.76 -10.45
C HIS A 331 -1.59 -9.69 -11.94
N ARG A 332 -1.77 -8.48 -12.48
CA ARG A 332 -2.24 -8.28 -13.85
C ARG A 332 -1.60 -7.06 -14.49
N ARG A 333 -1.43 -7.09 -15.80
CA ARG A 333 -1.10 -5.92 -16.61
C ARG A 333 -2.17 -5.78 -17.68
N ILE A 334 -2.86 -4.65 -17.68
CA ILE A 334 -3.90 -4.35 -18.66
C ILE A 334 -3.29 -3.49 -19.76
N THR A 335 -3.41 -3.94 -20.99
CA THR A 335 -3.15 -3.15 -22.20
C THR A 335 -4.50 -2.79 -22.80
N LEU A 336 -4.84 -1.52 -22.79
CA LEU A 336 -6.13 -1.00 -23.24
C LEU A 336 -5.95 -0.12 -24.48
N THR A 337 -6.47 -0.56 -25.63
CA THR A 337 -6.53 0.25 -26.84
C THR A 337 -7.82 1.06 -26.83
N VAL A 338 -7.73 2.37 -26.96
CA VAL A 338 -8.87 3.28 -26.82
C VAL A 338 -9.25 3.84 -28.17
N TYR A 339 -10.53 3.77 -28.50
CA TYR A 339 -11.12 4.30 -29.72
C TYR A 339 -12.05 5.46 -29.38
N ALA A 340 -12.15 6.45 -30.27
CA ALA A 340 -13.21 7.45 -30.24
C ALA A 340 -14.43 6.96 -31.03
N GLY A 341 -15.60 7.43 -30.63
CA GLY A 341 -16.83 7.18 -31.37
C GLY A 341 -17.89 8.24 -31.14
N VAL A 342 -19.01 8.08 -31.84
CA VAL A 342 -20.20 8.92 -31.75
C VAL A 342 -21.46 8.06 -31.56
N GLY A 343 -22.54 8.70 -31.13
CA GLY A 343 -23.77 8.01 -30.73
C GLY A 343 -23.65 7.38 -29.34
N GLY A 344 -24.42 6.32 -29.13
CA GLY A 344 -24.47 5.57 -27.88
C GLY A 344 -25.38 6.13 -26.79
N PRO A 345 -25.29 5.59 -25.55
CA PRO A 345 -26.15 5.98 -24.43
C PRO A 345 -25.90 7.40 -23.93
N ALA A 346 -26.69 7.81 -22.92
CA ALA A 346 -26.49 9.09 -22.25
C ALA A 346 -25.09 9.20 -21.62
N ARG A 347 -24.53 10.41 -21.70
CA ARG A 347 -23.24 10.76 -21.08
C ARG A 347 -23.44 11.17 -19.63
N SER A 348 -22.37 11.09 -18.86
CA SER A 348 -22.35 11.54 -17.46
C SER A 348 -21.14 12.44 -17.22
N PRO A 349 -21.23 13.38 -16.25
CA PRO A 349 -20.09 14.19 -15.85
C PRO A 349 -18.93 13.32 -15.35
N VAL A 350 -17.79 13.42 -16.02
CA VAL A 350 -16.56 12.69 -15.68
C VAL A 350 -16.02 13.13 -14.32
N ALA A 351 -16.19 14.42 -13.98
CA ALA A 351 -15.68 15.00 -12.74
C ALA A 351 -16.34 14.39 -11.49
N GLU A 352 -17.62 14.02 -11.58
CA GLU A 352 -18.40 13.46 -10.47
C GLU A 352 -18.20 11.95 -10.33
N ALA A 353 -17.79 11.29 -11.41
CA ALA A 353 -17.54 9.87 -11.42
C ALA A 353 -16.28 9.49 -10.62
N ALA A 354 -16.38 8.43 -9.81
CA ALA A 354 -15.22 7.79 -9.20
C ALA A 354 -14.56 6.86 -10.23
N LEU A 355 -13.39 7.26 -10.75
CA LEU A 355 -12.71 6.56 -11.83
C LEU A 355 -11.45 5.85 -11.33
N SER A 356 -10.98 4.89 -12.12
CA SER A 356 -9.67 4.30 -11.88
C SER A 356 -8.57 5.12 -12.55
N ARG A 357 -7.32 4.90 -12.13
CA ARG A 357 -6.14 5.43 -12.83
C ARG A 357 -6.03 4.96 -14.28
N LEU A 358 -6.60 3.80 -14.62
CA LEU A 358 -6.63 3.33 -16.01
C LEU A 358 -7.56 4.21 -16.84
N ASP A 359 -8.76 4.52 -16.32
CA ASP A 359 -9.74 5.37 -17.00
C ASP A 359 -9.22 6.81 -17.15
N HIS A 360 -8.58 7.37 -16.13
CA HIS A 360 -7.91 8.69 -16.23
C HIS A 360 -6.84 8.73 -17.33
N LYS A 361 -6.05 7.66 -17.49
CA LYS A 361 -5.05 7.57 -18.58
C LYS A 361 -5.73 7.49 -19.95
N ALA A 362 -6.84 6.76 -20.05
CA ALA A 362 -7.59 6.59 -21.28
C ALA A 362 -8.22 7.92 -21.73
N LEU A 363 -8.87 8.64 -20.81
CA LEU A 363 -9.44 9.98 -21.06
C LEU A 363 -8.36 10.97 -21.52
N ALA A 364 -7.16 10.91 -20.95
CA ALA A 364 -6.05 11.79 -21.33
C ALA A 364 -5.54 11.56 -22.78
N LEU A 365 -5.89 10.45 -23.46
CA LEU A 365 -5.58 10.28 -24.88
C LEU A 365 -6.36 11.27 -25.75
N TRP A 366 -7.61 11.57 -25.39
CA TRP A 366 -8.44 12.52 -26.11
C TRP A 366 -7.86 13.93 -26.07
N GLU A 367 -7.45 14.38 -24.89
CA GLU A 367 -6.85 15.71 -24.72
C GLU A 367 -5.57 15.88 -25.55
N ARG A 368 -4.74 14.82 -25.65
CA ARG A 368 -3.55 14.85 -26.52
C ARG A 368 -3.91 14.95 -27.99
N ARG A 369 -4.90 14.18 -28.46
CA ARG A 369 -5.37 14.24 -29.85
C ARG A 369 -5.95 15.60 -30.17
N ARG A 370 -6.76 16.17 -29.27
CA ARG A 370 -7.30 17.53 -29.41
C ARG A 370 -6.17 18.55 -29.51
N ALA A 371 -5.20 18.51 -28.59
CA ALA A 371 -4.05 19.42 -28.64
C ALA A 371 -3.25 19.31 -29.95
N SER A 372 -3.05 18.10 -30.49
CA SER A 372 -2.37 17.91 -31.78
C SER A 372 -3.14 18.45 -32.98
N LEU A 373 -4.47 18.50 -32.93
CA LEU A 373 -5.30 19.06 -34.00
C LEU A 373 -5.23 20.60 -34.05
N PHE A 374 -4.78 21.25 -32.97
CA PHE A 374 -4.65 22.71 -32.85
C PHE A 374 -3.20 23.19 -32.70
N ALA A 375 -2.21 22.30 -32.86
CA ALA A 375 -0.81 22.70 -32.87
C ALA A 375 -0.50 23.45 -34.19
N PRO A 376 0.17 24.62 -34.16
CA PRO A 376 0.62 25.28 -35.38
C PRO A 376 1.60 24.36 -36.13
N ALA A 377 1.43 24.30 -37.44
CA ALA A 377 2.13 23.40 -38.36
C ALA A 377 3.66 23.59 -38.39
#